data_AF-A0A9E1I2M7-F1
#
_entry.id   AF-A0A9E1I2M7-F1
#
_cell.length_a   1.000
_cell.length_b   1.000
_cell.length_c   1.000
_cell.angle_alpha   90.00
_cell.angle_beta   90.00
_cell.angle_gamma   90.00
#
_symmetry.space_group_name_H-M   'P 1'
#
loop_
_entity.id
_entity.type
_entity.pdbx_description
1 polymer ?
#
loop_
_entity_poly.entity_id
_entity_poly.type
_entity_poly.pdbx_seq_one_letter_code
_entity_poly.pdbx_strand_id
1 'polypeptide(L)'
;NAGGLEHPNWRENMKLALKLQSHISKKYPNLMRGVNLRKERFNGHTTYGSMIIEVGSSGNTIEEAIRGAKYGASEIGDFLNSVK
;
A
#
# COMPACT_ATOMS: atom_id res chain seq x y z
N ASN A 1 -1.18 -19.61 -19.84
CA ASN A 1 -0.44 -18.36 -20.14
C ASN A 1 -1.15 -17.16 -19.53
N ALA A 2 -0.69 -16.67 -18.37
CA ALA A 2 -1.23 -15.46 -17.73
C ALA A 2 -0.10 -14.44 -17.43
N GLY A 3 0.86 -14.34 -18.36
CA GLY A 3 1.71 -13.18 -18.66
C GLY A 3 2.51 -12.46 -17.58
N GLY A 4 2.43 -12.83 -16.31
CA GLY A 4 3.15 -12.16 -15.23
C GLY A 4 4.65 -12.35 -15.37
N LEU A 5 5.38 -11.26 -15.59
CA LEU A 5 6.84 -11.25 -15.51
C LEU A 5 7.30 -11.55 -14.07
N GLU A 6 8.50 -12.11 -13.92
CA GLU A 6 9.02 -12.53 -12.63
C GLU A 6 9.09 -11.37 -11.61
N HIS A 7 8.75 -11.68 -10.36
CA HIS A 7 8.96 -10.85 -9.19
C HIS A 7 9.54 -11.73 -8.07
N PRO A 8 10.85 -12.02 -8.08
CA PRO A 8 11.44 -13.05 -7.20
C PRO A 8 11.27 -12.72 -5.71
N ASN A 9 11.33 -11.44 -5.36
CA ASN A 9 11.30 -10.94 -3.98
C ASN A 9 9.90 -10.46 -3.51
N TRP A 10 8.82 -10.88 -4.16
CA TRP A 10 7.47 -10.37 -3.87
C TRP A 10 7.03 -10.55 -2.42
N ARG A 11 7.52 -11.60 -1.74
CA ARG A 11 7.21 -11.87 -0.34
C ARG A 11 7.76 -10.79 0.60
N GLU A 12 8.91 -10.19 0.29
CA GLU A 12 9.47 -9.11 1.12
C GLU A 12 8.64 -7.83 0.99
N ASN A 13 8.20 -7.50 -0.23
CA ASN A 13 7.29 -6.38 -0.46
C ASN A 13 5.94 -6.61 0.21
N MET A 14 5.41 -7.84 0.15
CA MET A 14 4.17 -8.21 0.83
C MET A 14 4.29 -8.07 2.35
N LYS A 15 5.39 -8.54 2.96
CA LYS A 15 5.63 -8.37 4.41
C LYS A 15 5.59 -6.89 4.81
N LEU A 16 6.25 -6.02 4.03
CA LEU A 16 6.25 -4.58 4.29
C LEU A 16 4.83 -4.00 4.15
N ALA A 17 4.10 -4.34 3.09
CA ALA A 17 2.74 -3.88 2.86
C ALA A 17 1.79 -4.29 4.01
N LEU A 18 1.90 -5.53 4.51
CA LEU A 18 1.09 -5.99 5.64
C LEU A 18 1.44 -5.27 6.94
N LYS A 19 2.73 -5.02 7.20
CA LYS A 19 3.18 -4.24 8.37
C LYS A 19 2.65 -2.80 8.31
N LEU A 20 2.75 -2.16 7.14
CA LEU A 20 2.22 -0.82 6.92
C LEU A 20 0.70 -0.78 7.11
N GLN A 21 -0.05 -1.71 6.49
CA GLN A 21 -1.50 -1.79 6.67
C GLN A 21 -1.85 -1.99 8.15
N SER A 22 -1.17 -2.89 8.86
CA SER A 22 -1.39 -3.10 10.29
C SER A 22 -1.11 -1.85 11.11
N HIS A 23 -0.07 -1.08 10.79
CA HIS A 23 0.24 0.19 11.44
C HIS A 23 -0.91 1.19 11.25
N ILE A 24 -1.31 1.43 10.00
CA ILE A 24 -2.38 2.39 9.66
C ILE A 24 -3.71 1.98 10.29
N SER A 25 -4.08 0.69 10.23
CA SER A 25 -5.34 0.18 10.77
C SER A 25 -5.45 0.28 12.30
N LYS A 26 -4.34 0.43 13.05
CA LYS A 26 -4.40 0.67 14.49
C LYS A 26 -5.03 2.03 14.82
N LYS A 27 -4.74 3.05 14.01
CA LYS A 27 -5.25 4.42 14.21
C LYS A 27 -6.49 4.69 13.38
N TYR A 28 -6.55 4.16 12.17
CA TYR A 28 -7.66 4.34 11.24
C TYR A 28 -8.14 2.99 10.67
N PRO A 29 -8.95 2.21 11.43
CA PRO A 29 -9.35 0.84 11.07
C PRO A 29 -9.97 0.69 9.68
N ASN A 30 -10.75 1.69 9.23
CA ASN A 30 -11.50 1.65 7.98
C ASN A 30 -10.88 2.49 6.85
N LEU A 31 -9.66 3.00 7.03
CA LEU A 31 -9.05 3.92 6.05
C LEU A 31 -8.63 3.19 4.76
N MET A 32 -8.22 1.94 4.87
CA MET A 32 -7.68 1.16 3.76
C MET A 32 -8.47 -0.13 3.55
N ARG A 33 -8.61 -0.53 2.28
CA ARG A 33 -8.98 -1.91 1.93
C ARG A 33 -7.77 -2.83 2.16
N GLY A 34 -8.01 -4.14 2.25
CA GLY A 34 -6.94 -5.12 2.37
C GLY A 34 -5.99 -5.11 1.15
N VAL A 35 -4.73 -5.49 1.37
CA VAL A 35 -3.71 -5.64 0.30
C VAL A 35 -4.26 -6.46 -0.87
N ASN A 36 -4.19 -5.88 -2.07
CA ASN A 36 -4.65 -6.51 -3.30
C ASN A 36 -3.49 -7.27 -3.97
N LEU A 37 -3.62 -8.59 -4.13
CA LEU A 37 -2.64 -9.42 -4.82
C LEU A 37 -3.01 -9.55 -6.30
N ARG A 38 -2.05 -9.23 -7.18
CA ARG A 38 -2.18 -9.27 -8.64
C ARG A 38 -1.07 -10.13 -9.25
N LYS A 39 -1.30 -10.66 -10.45
CA LYS A 39 -0.29 -11.43 -11.21
C LYS A 39 0.72 -10.49 -11.87
N GLU A 40 0.26 -9.30 -12.23
CA GLU A 40 1.02 -8.22 -12.81
C GLU A 40 1.97 -7.64 -11.76
N ARG A 41 3.25 -7.51 -12.11
CA ARG A 41 4.28 -7.05 -11.16
C ARG A 41 4.26 -5.55 -10.88
N PHE A 42 3.67 -4.72 -11.75
CA PHE A 42 3.61 -3.25 -11.62
C PHE A 42 4.89 -2.58 -11.08
N ASN A 43 6.05 -2.96 -11.62
CA ASN A 43 7.36 -2.51 -11.12
C ASN A 43 7.68 -2.84 -9.65
N GLY A 44 6.87 -3.62 -8.94
CA GLY A 44 7.17 -4.13 -7.60
C GLY A 44 8.49 -4.92 -7.53
N HIS A 45 8.90 -5.53 -8.64
CA HIS A 45 10.18 -6.23 -8.75
C HIS A 45 11.44 -5.33 -8.77
N THR A 46 11.33 -4.02 -9.00
CA THR A 46 12.51 -3.17 -9.23
C THR A 46 13.29 -2.88 -7.96
N THR A 47 12.61 -2.76 -6.80
CA THR A 47 13.28 -2.55 -5.51
C THR A 47 12.51 -3.23 -4.37
N TYR A 48 13.20 -3.46 -3.25
CA TYR A 48 12.55 -3.85 -2.01
C TYR A 48 11.64 -2.73 -1.50
N GLY A 49 10.42 -3.10 -1.10
CA GLY A 49 9.41 -2.17 -0.61
C GLY A 49 8.64 -1.43 -1.70
N SER A 50 8.90 -1.66 -3.00
CA SER A 50 8.07 -1.12 -4.07
C SER A 50 6.61 -1.58 -3.92
N MET A 51 5.69 -0.61 -3.84
CA MET A 51 4.26 -0.83 -3.70
C MET A 51 3.45 0.28 -4.37
N ILE A 52 2.21 -0.04 -4.74
CA ILE A 52 1.23 0.93 -5.21
C ILE A 52 0.30 1.28 -4.06
N ILE A 53 0.02 2.57 -3.91
CA ILE A 53 -0.98 3.09 -2.97
C ILE A 53 -2.05 3.78 -3.79
N GLU A 54 -3.25 3.20 -3.79
CA GLU A 54 -4.42 3.77 -4.46
C GLU A 54 -5.26 4.53 -3.43
N VAL A 55 -5.59 5.79 -3.73
CA VAL A 55 -6.40 6.63 -2.85
C VAL A 55 -7.68 7.04 -3.57
N GLY A 56 -8.81 6.82 -2.90
CA GLY A 56 -10.13 7.17 -3.41
C GLY A 56 -10.70 6.15 -4.41
N SER A 57 -11.88 6.46 -4.90
CA SER A 57 -12.63 5.69 -5.90
C SER A 57 -13.70 6.60 -6.51
N SER A 58 -14.37 6.16 -7.57
CA SER A 58 -15.50 6.90 -8.17
C SER A 58 -16.67 7.15 -7.20
N GLY A 59 -16.72 6.44 -6.07
CA GLY A 59 -17.71 6.65 -5.02
C GLY A 59 -17.32 7.68 -3.96
N ASN A 60 -16.10 8.24 -4.00
CA ASN A 60 -15.65 9.24 -3.04
C ASN A 60 -15.84 10.66 -3.57
N THR A 61 -16.12 11.61 -2.67
CA THR A 61 -15.90 13.03 -3.01
C THR A 61 -14.40 13.33 -3.07
N ILE A 62 -14.01 14.43 -3.72
CA ILE A 62 -12.63 14.89 -3.77
C ILE A 62 -12.10 15.14 -2.34
N GLU A 63 -12.92 15.72 -1.47
CA GLU A 63 -12.56 16.03 -0.09
C GLU A 63 -12.31 14.76 0.74
N GLU A 64 -13.10 13.71 0.53
CA GLU A 64 -12.87 12.40 1.15
C GLU A 64 -11.55 11.79 0.69
N ALA A 65 -11.28 11.81 -0.62
CA ALA A 65 -10.03 11.29 -1.17
C ALA A 65 -8.81 12.07 -0.64
N ILE A 66 -8.89 13.40 -0.60
CA ILE A 66 -7.83 14.27 -0.04
C ILE A 66 -7.62 13.97 1.46
N ARG A 67 -8.70 13.82 2.22
CA ARG A 67 -8.60 13.50 3.65
C ARG A 67 -7.97 12.12 3.87
N GLY A 68 -8.36 11.14 3.06
CA GLY A 68 -7.77 9.81 3.06
C GLY A 68 -6.27 9.83 2.73
N ALA A 69 -5.87 10.60 1.71
CA ALA A 69 -4.46 10.81 1.36
C ALA A 69 -3.67 11.41 2.53
N LYS A 70 -4.21 12.44 3.20
CA LYS A 70 -3.53 13.11 4.33
C LYS A 70 -3.28 12.16 5.49
N TYR A 71 -4.30 11.39 5.90
CA TYR A 71 -4.15 10.42 6.98
C TYR A 71 -3.19 9.29 6.58
N GLY A 72 -3.34 8.74 5.36
CA GLY A 72 -2.44 7.72 4.85
C GLY A 72 -0.99 8.19 4.81
N ALA A 73 -0.73 9.39 4.27
CA ALA A 73 0.61 9.96 4.17
C ALA A 73 1.25 10.21 5.55
N SER A 74 0.49 10.70 6.53
CA SER A 74 0.98 10.89 7.91
C SER A 74 1.45 9.56 8.49
N GLU A 75 0.61 8.52 8.44
CA GLU A 75 0.94 7.22 9.02
C GLU A 75 2.04 6.47 8.24
N ILE A 76 2.13 6.68 6.92
CA ILE A 76 3.27 6.18 6.12
C ILE A 76 4.57 6.84 6.62
N GLY A 77 4.56 8.14 6.86
CA GLY A 77 5.72 8.86 7.42
C GLY A 77 6.12 8.31 8.79
N ASP A 78 5.16 8.14 9.68
CA ASP A 78 5.38 7.59 11.03
C ASP A 78 5.91 6.16 10.97
N PHE A 79 5.31 5.31 10.13
CA PHE A 79 5.77 3.95 9.90
C PHE A 79 7.21 3.89 9.39
N LEU A 80 7.54 4.69 8.36
CA LEU A 80 8.89 4.72 7.78
C LEU A 80 9.94 5.21 8.78
N ASN A 81 9.59 6.14 9.68
CA ASN A 81 10.48 6.56 10.74
C ASN A 81 10.66 5.51 11.85
N SER A 82 9.69 4.61 12.03
CA SER A 82 9.78 3.51 13.00
C SER A 82 10.63 2.32 12.56
N VAL A 83 10.93 2.23 11.25
CA VAL A 83 11.71 1.12 10.65
C VAL A 83 13.12 1.53 10.22
N LYS A 84 13.50 2.79 10.45
CA LYS A 84 14.90 3.24 10.39
C LYS A 84 15.64 2.75 11.62
#